data_AF-A0A7S1D8L9-F1
#
_entry.id   AF-A0A7S1D8L9-F1
#
_cell.length_a   1.000
_cell.length_b   1.000
_cell.length_c   1.000
_cell.angle_alpha   90.00
_cell.angle_beta   90.00
_cell.angle_gamma   90.00
#
_symmetry.space_group_name_H-M   'P 1'
#
loop_
_entity.id
_entity.type
_entity.pdbx_description
1 polymer ?
#
loop_
_entity_poly.entity_id
_entity_poly.type
_entity_poly.pdbx_seq_one_letter_code
_entity_poly.pdbx_strand_id
1 'polypeptide(L)'
;LYAGPMCANSGSKIKIGVFTDEECNYLDSSKSVDNYLVDGDGYQMKLSHALLKTVYSDSCVSCLVEEEEDEDANDDAEEKEAEVTDMCQQLYEAAAKCEKTHGFDDGYANYDGYENQLAQEEVVCDFIKSIESGTYDDEGEIAIYGSNTTAGGGTKTTGGQKFALAFFIIGTVGLAIYAGMLHSKLTKGSSSGLSSQGGAMA
;
A
#
# COMPACT_ATOMS: atom_id res chain seq x y z
N LEU A 1 -24.37 -20.25 3.64
CA LEU A 1 -23.20 -20.83 2.94
C LEU A 1 -22.84 -19.85 1.86
N TYR A 2 -21.58 -19.47 1.82
CA TYR A 2 -21.10 -18.39 0.96
C TYR A 2 -19.91 -18.91 0.16
N ALA A 3 -19.75 -18.44 -1.07
CA ALA A 3 -18.63 -18.82 -1.93
C ALA A 3 -17.64 -17.66 -1.98
N GLY A 4 -16.36 -17.93 -1.76
CA GLY A 4 -15.33 -16.90 -1.70
C GLY A 4 -13.99 -17.37 -2.28
N PRO A 5 -13.16 -16.44 -2.77
CA PRO A 5 -11.80 -16.77 -3.22
C PRO A 5 -10.91 -17.13 -2.02
N MET A 6 -10.03 -18.11 -2.21
CA MET A 6 -8.99 -18.46 -1.24
C MET A 6 -7.73 -18.96 -1.93
N CYS A 7 -6.58 -18.78 -1.28
CA CYS A 7 -5.34 -19.35 -1.76
C CYS A 7 -5.33 -20.88 -1.59
N ALA A 8 -4.79 -21.58 -2.59
CA ALA A 8 -4.39 -22.97 -2.42
C ALA A 8 -3.25 -23.07 -1.39
N ASN A 9 -3.05 -24.24 -0.78
CA ASN A 9 -1.99 -24.44 0.23
C ASN A 9 -0.58 -24.10 -0.29
N SER A 10 -0.38 -24.05 -1.60
CA SER A 10 0.89 -23.66 -2.23
C SER A 10 1.05 -22.15 -2.45
N GLY A 11 0.05 -21.32 -2.13
CA GLY A 11 0.04 -19.87 -2.33
C GLY A 11 -0.02 -19.40 -3.79
N SER A 12 0.31 -20.26 -4.74
CA SER A 12 0.46 -19.93 -6.17
C SER A 12 -0.81 -20.07 -7.02
N LYS A 13 -1.95 -20.41 -6.41
CA LYS A 13 -3.22 -20.63 -7.12
C LYS A 13 -4.38 -20.12 -6.30
N ILE A 14 -5.32 -19.43 -6.94
CA ILE A 14 -6.59 -19.03 -6.34
C ILE A 14 -7.62 -20.13 -6.65
N LYS A 15 -8.39 -20.54 -5.63
CA LYS A 15 -9.53 -21.46 -5.76
C LYS A 15 -10.74 -20.86 -5.05
N ILE A 16 -11.94 -21.30 -5.39
CA ILE A 16 -13.16 -20.87 -4.70
C ILE A 16 -13.51 -21.89 -3.61
N GLY A 17 -13.65 -21.42 -2.37
CA GLY A 17 -14.04 -22.20 -1.20
C GLY A 17 -15.50 -21.94 -0.79
N VAL A 18 -16.04 -22.82 0.05
CA VAL A 18 -17.36 -22.65 0.68
C VAL A 18 -17.16 -22.25 2.14
N PHE A 19 -17.79 -21.16 2.56
CA PHE A 19 -17.66 -20.56 3.88
C PHE A 19 -18.99 -20.59 4.63
N THR A 20 -18.91 -20.61 5.95
CA THR A 20 -20.09 -20.61 6.82
C THR A 20 -20.61 -19.20 7.12
N ASP A 21 -19.74 -18.20 7.05
CA ASP A 21 -20.02 -16.76 7.23
C ASP A 21 -19.99 -15.99 5.91
N GLU A 22 -20.59 -14.79 5.89
CA GLU A 22 -20.70 -13.94 4.71
C GLU A 22 -19.39 -13.22 4.37
N GLU A 23 -18.56 -12.99 5.37
CA GLU A 23 -17.23 -12.39 5.24
C GLU A 23 -16.16 -13.38 4.79
N CYS A 24 -16.53 -14.65 4.54
CA CYS A 24 -15.64 -15.71 4.05
C CYS A 24 -14.42 -15.99 4.95
N ASN A 25 -14.57 -15.93 6.28
CA ASN A 25 -13.49 -16.21 7.23
C ASN A 25 -13.39 -17.68 7.64
N TYR A 26 -14.52 -18.39 7.69
CA TYR A 26 -14.62 -19.76 8.20
C TYR A 26 -14.91 -20.77 7.08
N LEU A 27 -13.83 -21.36 6.56
CA LEU A 27 -13.91 -22.36 5.49
C LEU A 27 -14.57 -23.66 5.97
N ASP A 28 -15.62 -24.10 5.27
CA ASP A 28 -16.22 -25.43 5.38
C ASP A 28 -15.55 -26.38 4.38
N SER A 29 -14.49 -27.05 4.82
CA SER A 29 -13.71 -27.99 4.00
C SER A 29 -14.48 -29.27 3.62
N SER A 30 -15.65 -29.51 4.22
CA SER A 30 -16.50 -30.66 3.86
C SER A 30 -17.34 -30.41 2.61
N LYS A 31 -17.38 -29.16 2.12
CA LYS A 31 -18.17 -28.74 0.97
C LYS A 31 -17.30 -28.24 -0.17
N SER A 32 -17.74 -28.51 -1.40
CA SER A 32 -17.17 -27.94 -2.62
C SER A 32 -18.18 -26.98 -3.24
N VAL A 33 -17.69 -25.88 -3.79
CA VAL A 33 -18.52 -24.91 -4.52
C VAL A 33 -19.16 -25.55 -5.76
N ASP A 34 -18.49 -26.53 -6.38
CA ASP A 34 -19.01 -27.25 -7.55
C ASP A 34 -20.35 -27.96 -7.29
N ASN A 35 -20.67 -28.26 -6.02
CA ASN A 35 -21.96 -28.87 -5.66
C ASN A 35 -23.12 -27.86 -5.66
N TYR A 36 -22.81 -26.56 -5.71
CA TYR A 36 -23.78 -25.45 -5.62
C TYR A 36 -23.86 -24.63 -6.90
N LEU A 37 -22.93 -24.83 -7.84
CA LEU A 37 -22.95 -24.18 -9.14
C LEU A 37 -23.83 -25.00 -10.09
N VAL A 38 -25.02 -24.48 -10.36
CA VAL A 38 -25.96 -25.02 -11.35
C VAL A 38 -26.32 -23.91 -12.32
N ASP A 39 -26.42 -24.24 -13.61
CA ASP A 39 -26.95 -23.32 -14.61
C ASP A 39 -28.47 -23.14 -14.48
N GLY A 40 -29.05 -22.27 -15.31
CA GLY A 40 -30.50 -22.00 -15.32
C GLY A 40 -31.36 -23.22 -15.65
N ASP A 41 -30.79 -24.26 -16.25
CA ASP A 41 -31.44 -25.52 -16.63
C ASP A 41 -31.19 -26.64 -15.60
N GLY A 42 -30.44 -26.35 -14.52
CA GLY A 42 -30.16 -27.27 -13.41
C GLY A 42 -28.98 -28.21 -13.62
N TYR A 43 -28.17 -28.03 -14.65
CA TYR A 43 -26.94 -28.81 -14.85
C TYR A 43 -25.81 -28.31 -13.96
N GLN A 44 -25.08 -29.25 -13.36
CA GLN A 44 -23.92 -28.90 -12.53
C GLN A 44 -22.79 -28.31 -13.37
N MET A 45 -22.46 -27.07 -13.05
CA MET A 45 -21.36 -26.33 -13.63
C MET A 45 -20.10 -26.59 -12.81
N LYS A 46 -18.98 -26.86 -13.47
CA LYS A 46 -17.68 -26.93 -12.82
C LYS A 46 -16.89 -25.69 -13.14
N LEU A 47 -16.28 -25.08 -12.12
CA LEU A 47 -15.30 -24.03 -12.34
C LEU A 47 -14.10 -24.64 -13.04
N SER A 48 -13.91 -24.26 -14.31
CA SER A 48 -12.79 -24.77 -15.08
C SER A 48 -11.51 -24.07 -14.60
N HIS A 49 -10.57 -24.86 -14.07
CA HIS A 49 -9.26 -24.35 -13.67
C HIS A 49 -8.49 -23.76 -14.87
N ALA A 50 -8.81 -24.17 -16.10
CA ALA A 50 -8.20 -23.61 -17.30
C ALA A 50 -8.59 -22.14 -17.51
N LEU A 51 -9.88 -21.80 -17.33
CA LEU A 51 -10.37 -20.43 -17.45
C LEU A 51 -9.87 -19.55 -16.30
N LEU A 52 -9.89 -20.07 -15.07
CA LEU A 52 -9.34 -19.36 -13.91
C LEU A 52 -7.84 -19.07 -14.10
N LYS A 53 -7.09 -20.02 -14.69
CA LYS A 53 -5.66 -19.85 -14.96
C LYS A 53 -5.36 -18.68 -15.91
N THR A 54 -6.25 -18.39 -16.85
CA THR A 54 -6.11 -17.22 -17.73
C THR A 54 -6.12 -15.91 -16.92
N VAL A 55 -6.82 -15.87 -15.78
CA VAL A 55 -6.94 -14.67 -14.95
C VAL A 55 -5.69 -14.40 -14.10
N TYR A 56 -4.96 -15.44 -13.67
CA TYR A 56 -3.76 -15.31 -12.83
C TYR A 56 -2.46 -15.75 -13.52
N SER A 57 -2.47 -15.97 -14.83
CA SER A 57 -1.26 -16.24 -15.60
C SER A 57 -0.36 -15.01 -15.70
N ASP A 58 0.94 -15.21 -15.98
CA ASP A 58 1.90 -14.12 -16.18
C ASP A 58 1.58 -13.22 -17.40
N SER A 59 0.58 -13.58 -18.22
CA SER A 59 0.08 -12.75 -19.30
C SER A 59 -1.11 -11.90 -18.84
N CYS A 60 -1.07 -10.60 -19.14
CA CYS A 60 -2.16 -9.67 -18.85
C CYS A 60 -3.48 -10.13 -19.48
N VAL A 61 -4.57 -10.05 -18.70
CA VAL A 61 -5.93 -10.22 -19.22
C VAL A 61 -6.31 -8.96 -20.00
N SER A 62 -6.88 -9.13 -21.21
CA SER A 62 -7.43 -8.00 -21.95
C SER A 62 -8.66 -7.45 -21.23
N CYS A 63 -8.67 -6.14 -21.00
CA CYS A 63 -9.84 -5.43 -20.48
C CYS A 63 -10.78 -4.95 -21.59
N LEU A 64 -10.44 -5.19 -22.85
CA LEU A 64 -11.30 -4.88 -23.98
C LEU A 64 -12.21 -6.08 -24.25
N VAL A 65 -13.50 -5.81 -24.39
CA VAL A 65 -14.46 -6.80 -24.89
C VAL A 65 -14.09 -7.09 -26.34
N GLU A 66 -13.80 -8.35 -26.66
CA GLU A 66 -13.68 -8.76 -28.05
C GLU A 66 -15.09 -8.89 -28.61
N GLU A 67 -15.45 -8.02 -29.58
CA GLU A 67 -16.69 -8.18 -30.33
C GLU A 67 -16.62 -9.48 -31.14
N GLU A 68 -17.61 -10.36 -30.99
CA GLU A 68 -17.79 -11.42 -31.97
C GLU A 68 -18.15 -10.75 -33.31
N GLU A 69 -17.40 -11.07 -34.37
CA GLU A 69 -17.69 -10.59 -35.72
C GLU A 69 -19.10 -11.06 -36.11
N ASP A 70 -20.10 -10.19 -35.99
CA ASP A 70 -21.42 -10.41 -36.57
C ASP A 70 -21.24 -10.50 -38.10
N GLU A 71 -21.38 -11.70 -38.66
CA GLU A 71 -21.28 -11.97 -40.11
C GLU A 71 -22.36 -11.27 -40.96
N ASP A 72 -23.25 -10.47 -40.34
CA ASP A 72 -24.40 -9.79 -40.95
C ASP A 72 -24.35 -8.25 -40.88
N ALA A 73 -23.16 -7.64 -40.76
CA ALA A 73 -23.02 -6.18 -40.73
C ALA A 73 -23.20 -5.54 -42.13
N ASN A 74 -24.41 -5.04 -42.41
CA ASN A 74 -24.65 -4.05 -43.46
C ASN A 74 -23.98 -2.71 -43.08
N ASP A 75 -22.92 -2.36 -43.81
CA ASP A 75 -22.47 -1.04 -44.33
C ASP A 75 -22.78 0.30 -43.59
N ASP A 76 -23.04 0.31 -42.28
CA ASP A 76 -22.99 1.53 -41.46
C ASP A 76 -21.97 1.33 -40.32
N ALA A 77 -20.69 1.44 -40.68
CA ALA A 77 -19.58 1.43 -39.73
C ALA A 77 -19.56 2.74 -38.92
N GLU A 78 -20.46 2.86 -37.94
CA GLU A 78 -20.17 3.69 -36.78
C GLU A 78 -19.03 3.02 -36.01
N GLU A 79 -17.94 3.77 -35.74
CA GLU A 79 -16.85 3.33 -34.87
C GLU A 79 -17.45 2.98 -33.50
N LYS A 80 -17.73 1.69 -33.27
CA LYS A 80 -18.15 1.23 -31.96
C LYS A 80 -17.02 1.49 -30.98
N GLU A 81 -17.31 2.26 -29.94
CA GLU A 81 -16.35 2.53 -28.87
C GLU A 81 -15.94 1.21 -28.22
N ALA A 82 -14.64 1.03 -27.99
CA ALA A 82 -14.14 -0.18 -27.38
C ALA A 82 -14.71 -0.33 -25.95
N GLU A 83 -15.55 -1.34 -25.74
CA GLU A 83 -16.19 -1.59 -24.45
C GLU A 83 -15.20 -2.24 -23.47
N VAL A 84 -15.24 -1.81 -22.21
CA VAL A 84 -14.39 -2.36 -21.15
C VAL A 84 -15.13 -3.50 -20.46
N THR A 85 -14.48 -4.64 -20.29
CA THR A 85 -15.07 -5.80 -19.60
C THR A 85 -15.47 -5.45 -18.17
N ASP A 86 -16.68 -5.86 -17.74
CA ASP A 86 -17.23 -5.65 -16.39
C ASP A 86 -16.23 -5.95 -15.26
N MET A 87 -15.46 -7.03 -15.39
CA MET A 87 -14.44 -7.41 -14.42
C MET A 87 -13.38 -6.31 -14.26
N CYS A 88 -12.89 -5.76 -15.37
CA CYS A 88 -11.89 -4.70 -15.34
C CYS A 88 -12.47 -3.40 -14.81
N GLN A 89 -13.72 -3.08 -15.13
CA GLN A 89 -14.39 -1.92 -14.56
C GLN A 89 -14.52 -2.04 -13.04
N GLN A 90 -15.02 -3.16 -12.54
CA GLN A 90 -15.17 -3.39 -11.09
C GLN A 90 -13.82 -3.40 -10.36
N LEU A 91 -12.80 -4.04 -10.95
CA LEU A 91 -11.44 -4.02 -10.40
C LEU A 91 -10.88 -2.60 -10.36
N TYR A 92 -11.07 -1.83 -11.44
CA TYR A 92 -10.63 -0.45 -11.50
C TYR A 92 -11.36 0.43 -10.48
N GLU A 93 -12.67 0.26 -10.31
CA GLU A 93 -13.47 0.99 -9.32
C GLU A 93 -13.07 0.68 -7.87
N ALA A 94 -12.76 -0.58 -7.57
CA ALA A 94 -12.33 -1.01 -6.23
C ALA A 94 -10.85 -0.73 -5.93
N ALA A 95 -10.02 -0.55 -6.95
CA ALA A 95 -8.59 -0.32 -6.78
C ALA A 95 -8.29 1.06 -6.16
N ALA A 96 -7.21 1.11 -5.38
CA ALA A 96 -6.65 2.37 -4.92
C ALA A 96 -6.00 3.11 -6.10
N LYS A 97 -6.47 4.33 -6.38
CA LYS A 97 -6.11 5.10 -7.58
C LYS A 97 -5.05 6.17 -7.29
N CYS A 98 -4.10 6.30 -8.20
CA CYS A 98 -3.06 7.36 -8.21
C CYS A 98 -2.93 7.93 -9.63
N GLU A 99 -3.97 8.61 -10.09
CA GLU A 99 -4.23 8.92 -11.51
C GLU A 99 -3.72 10.30 -11.96
N LYS A 100 -2.91 10.97 -11.14
CA LYS A 100 -2.36 12.31 -11.40
C LYS A 100 -1.71 12.51 -12.77
N THR A 101 -1.36 11.44 -13.49
CA THR A 101 -0.67 11.50 -14.79
C THR A 101 -1.15 10.49 -15.85
N HIS A 102 -2.17 9.68 -15.58
CA HIS A 102 -2.60 8.63 -16.51
C HIS A 102 -4.10 8.74 -16.81
N GLY A 103 -4.45 8.78 -18.10
CA GLY A 103 -5.83 8.68 -18.57
C GLY A 103 -6.67 9.97 -18.65
N PHE A 104 -6.21 11.11 -18.10
CA PHE A 104 -6.95 12.38 -18.16
C PHE A 104 -6.08 13.54 -18.65
N ASP A 105 -6.46 14.17 -19.77
CA ASP A 105 -5.69 15.25 -20.41
C ASP A 105 -5.55 16.51 -19.52
N ASP A 106 -6.54 16.82 -18.69
CA ASP A 106 -6.56 18.00 -17.80
C ASP A 106 -6.57 17.62 -16.30
N GLY A 107 -6.31 16.35 -15.99
CA GLY A 107 -6.45 15.79 -14.65
C GLY A 107 -7.90 15.59 -14.22
N TYR A 108 -8.12 14.66 -13.28
CA TYR A 108 -9.44 14.29 -12.78
C TYR A 108 -10.11 15.38 -11.92
N ALA A 109 -9.41 16.49 -11.62
CA ALA A 109 -9.91 17.60 -10.81
C ALA A 109 -11.05 18.40 -11.44
N ASN A 110 -11.20 18.33 -12.76
CA ASN A 110 -12.23 19.04 -13.51
C ASN A 110 -13.50 18.20 -13.77
N TYR A 111 -13.56 16.96 -13.25
CA TYR A 111 -14.68 16.05 -13.46
C TYR A 111 -15.52 15.94 -12.17
N ASP A 112 -16.84 16.15 -12.30
CA ASP A 112 -17.79 15.98 -11.20
C ASP A 112 -17.84 14.51 -10.74
N GLY A 113 -17.86 14.28 -9.42
CA GLY A 113 -17.88 12.94 -8.81
C GLY A 113 -16.51 12.39 -8.38
N TYR A 114 -15.43 13.12 -8.60
CA TYR A 114 -14.06 12.74 -8.22
C TYR A 114 -13.55 13.43 -6.96
N GLU A 115 -14.43 14.06 -6.14
CA GLU A 115 -13.98 14.85 -4.99
C GLU A 115 -13.28 14.00 -3.92
N ASN A 116 -13.78 12.78 -3.68
CA ASN A 116 -13.18 11.84 -2.72
C ASN A 116 -11.79 11.38 -3.19
N GLN A 117 -11.66 11.07 -4.48
CA GLN A 117 -10.38 10.71 -5.07
C GLN A 117 -9.40 11.88 -4.93
N LEU A 118 -9.84 13.10 -5.24
CA LEU A 118 -9.00 14.30 -5.12
C LEU A 118 -8.54 14.59 -3.69
N ALA A 119 -9.36 14.30 -2.69
CA ALA A 119 -9.00 14.45 -1.28
C ALA A 119 -8.02 13.36 -0.78
N GLN A 120 -8.06 12.15 -1.34
CA GLN A 120 -7.28 11.01 -0.86
C GLN A 120 -6.07 10.66 -1.73
N GLU A 121 -5.98 11.21 -2.95
CA GLU A 121 -4.98 10.81 -3.93
C GLU A 121 -3.54 11.03 -3.47
N GLU A 122 -3.24 12.13 -2.74
CA GLU A 122 -1.89 12.34 -2.21
C GLU A 122 -1.49 11.23 -1.24
N VAL A 123 -2.40 10.82 -0.35
CA VAL A 123 -2.14 9.77 0.64
C VAL A 123 -2.02 8.40 -0.02
N VAL A 124 -2.91 8.09 -0.97
CA VAL A 124 -2.90 6.82 -1.70
C VAL A 124 -1.64 6.70 -2.57
N CYS A 125 -1.28 7.76 -3.30
CA CYS A 125 -0.05 7.80 -4.10
C CYS A 125 1.22 7.64 -3.24
N ASP A 126 1.27 8.29 -2.08
CA ASP A 126 2.42 8.16 -1.17
C ASP A 126 2.52 6.75 -0.60
N PHE A 127 1.40 6.12 -0.27
CA PHE A 127 1.35 4.72 0.15
C PHE A 127 1.86 3.78 -0.96
N ILE A 128 1.38 3.92 -2.19
CA ILE A 128 1.82 3.09 -3.33
C ILE A 128 3.33 3.25 -3.57
N LYS A 129 3.86 4.48 -3.53
CA LYS A 129 5.32 4.73 -3.62
C LYS A 129 6.09 4.11 -2.46
N SER A 130 5.50 4.05 -1.28
CA SER A 130 6.12 3.45 -0.11
C SER A 130 6.27 1.93 -0.25
N ILE A 131 5.31 1.27 -0.92
CA ILE A 131 5.39 -0.15 -1.32
C ILE A 131 6.43 -0.33 -2.44
N GLU A 132 6.40 0.49 -3.49
CA GLU A 132 7.35 0.39 -4.62
C GLU A 132 8.81 0.59 -4.16
N SER A 133 9.03 1.50 -3.22
CA SER A 133 10.35 1.73 -2.62
C SER A 133 10.80 0.64 -1.64
N GLY A 134 9.96 -0.36 -1.37
CA GLY A 134 10.24 -1.47 -0.47
C GLY A 134 10.34 -1.06 1.00
N THR A 135 9.76 0.10 1.37
CA THR A 135 9.75 0.57 2.76
C THR A 135 8.63 -0.04 3.59
N TYR A 136 7.55 -0.46 2.94
CA TYR A 136 6.44 -1.18 3.55
C TYR A 136 6.09 -2.43 2.75
N ASP A 137 5.61 -3.47 3.42
CA ASP A 137 5.03 -4.66 2.79
C ASP A 137 3.53 -4.46 2.48
N ASP A 138 2.91 -5.48 1.89
CA ASP A 138 1.50 -5.54 1.51
C ASP A 138 0.52 -5.50 2.71
N GLU A 139 1.04 -5.72 3.92
CA GLU A 139 0.30 -5.56 5.18
C GLU A 139 0.48 -4.15 5.80
N GLY A 140 1.31 -3.30 5.17
CA GLY A 140 1.61 -1.95 5.64
C GLY A 140 2.60 -1.91 6.81
N GLU A 141 3.35 -3.00 7.03
CA GLU A 141 4.43 -3.06 8.01
C GLU A 141 5.76 -2.61 7.40
N ILE A 142 6.66 -2.06 8.22
CA ILE A 142 7.94 -1.54 7.75
C ILE A 142 8.89 -2.71 7.44
N ALA A 143 9.12 -2.98 6.16
CA ALA A 143 10.05 -4.01 5.70
C ALA A 143 11.51 -3.50 5.73
N ILE A 144 12.22 -3.69 6.86
CA ILE A 144 13.65 -3.33 6.95
C ILE A 144 14.51 -4.46 6.39
N TYR A 145 14.76 -4.47 5.08
CA TYR A 145 15.84 -5.27 4.50
C TYR A 145 17.17 -4.49 4.55
N GLY A 146 18.14 -5.06 5.27
CA GLY A 146 19.39 -4.39 5.61
C GLY A 146 20.22 -3.93 4.40
N SER A 147 20.24 -2.62 4.16
CA SER A 147 21.42 -1.80 3.82
C SER A 147 20.95 -0.38 3.47
N ASN A 148 21.20 0.60 4.34
CA ASN A 148 21.14 2.05 4.08
C ASN A 148 20.07 2.54 3.08
N THR A 149 18.80 2.14 3.22
CA THR A 149 17.72 2.80 2.49
C THR A 149 17.30 4.03 3.29
N THR A 150 17.68 5.20 2.77
CA THR A 150 17.15 6.47 3.28
C THR A 150 15.68 6.50 2.91
N ALA A 151 14.79 6.25 3.87
CA ALA A 151 13.35 6.26 3.68
C ALA A 151 12.91 7.61 3.09
N GLY A 152 12.67 7.62 1.77
CA GLY A 152 12.28 8.80 1.00
C GLY A 152 10.79 9.10 1.06
N GLY A 153 10.14 8.87 2.22
CA GLY A 153 8.71 9.11 2.44
C GLY A 153 8.40 10.31 3.34
N GLY A 154 9.41 11.05 3.80
CA GLY A 154 9.18 12.23 4.63
C GLY A 154 8.97 13.48 3.79
N THR A 155 7.79 14.10 3.91
CA THR A 155 7.43 15.48 3.51
C THR A 155 8.60 16.28 2.96
N LYS A 156 8.51 16.80 1.72
CA LYS A 156 9.54 17.66 1.11
C LYS A 156 9.93 18.78 2.08
N THR A 157 11.04 18.60 2.80
CA THR A 157 11.50 19.58 3.79
C THR A 157 12.05 20.79 3.05
N THR A 158 11.50 21.97 3.35
CA THR A 158 11.91 23.22 2.70
C THR A 158 13.36 23.54 3.10
N GLY A 159 14.08 24.30 2.27
CA GLY A 159 15.48 24.64 2.55
C GLY A 159 15.71 25.27 3.94
N GLY A 160 14.72 26.00 4.45
CA GLY A 160 14.76 26.59 5.80
C GLY A 160 14.68 25.55 6.93
N GLN A 161 13.90 24.47 6.76
CA GLN A 161 13.79 23.41 7.77
C GLN A 161 15.09 22.62 7.91
N LYS A 162 15.78 22.35 6.78
CA LYS A 162 17.09 21.69 6.79
C LYS A 162 18.15 22.53 7.50
N PHE A 163 18.14 23.84 7.28
CA PHE A 163 19.04 24.78 7.92
C PHE A 163 18.78 24.85 9.44
N ALA A 164 17.52 25.02 9.85
CA ALA A 164 17.15 25.09 11.27
C ALA A 164 17.54 23.81 12.03
N LEU A 165 17.31 22.65 11.43
CA LEU A 165 17.60 21.35 12.04
C LEU A 165 19.12 21.14 12.19
N ALA A 166 19.92 21.52 11.20
CA ALA A 166 21.39 21.47 11.30
C ALA A 166 21.92 22.38 12.42
N PHE A 167 21.40 23.60 12.54
CA PHE A 167 21.78 24.51 13.62
C PHE A 167 21.41 23.98 15.01
N PHE A 168 20.26 23.33 15.14
CA PHE A 168 19.82 22.77 16.42
C PHE A 168 20.70 21.60 16.87
N ILE A 169 21.09 20.72 15.94
CA ILE A 169 22.01 19.61 16.24
C ILE A 169 23.39 20.15 16.64
N ILE A 170 23.95 21.10 15.89
CA ILE A 170 25.25 21.69 16.23
C ILE A 170 25.18 22.43 17.57
N GLY A 171 24.08 23.13 17.83
CA GLY A 171 23.85 23.84 19.10
C GLY A 171 23.78 22.91 20.31
N THR A 172 23.07 21.79 20.20
CA THR A 172 22.94 20.81 21.30
C THR A 172 24.28 20.13 21.60
N VAL A 173 25.05 19.77 20.57
CA VAL A 173 26.42 19.23 20.73
C VAL A 173 27.34 20.26 21.38
N GLY A 174 27.27 21.53 20.95
CA GLY A 174 28.05 22.61 21.55
C GLY A 174 27.75 22.82 23.04
N LEU A 175 26.47 22.81 23.41
CA LEU A 175 26.05 22.90 24.81
C LEU A 175 26.50 21.69 25.64
N ALA A 176 26.46 20.49 25.08
CA ALA A 176 26.93 19.28 25.76
C ALA A 176 28.45 19.33 26.04
N ILE A 177 29.24 19.78 25.07
CA ILE A 177 30.70 19.97 25.24
C ILE A 177 30.97 21.03 26.32
N TYR A 178 30.25 22.15 26.28
CA TYR A 178 30.40 23.21 27.28
C TYR A 178 30.05 22.74 28.70
N ALA A 179 28.94 22.01 28.85
CA ALA A 179 28.54 21.41 30.11
C ALA A 179 29.59 20.42 30.63
N GLY A 180 30.17 19.58 29.76
CA GLY A 180 31.27 18.67 30.11
C GLY A 180 32.54 19.39 30.55
N MET A 181 32.91 20.49 29.88
CA MET A 181 34.05 21.32 30.30
C MET A 181 33.80 22.01 31.64
N LEU A 182 32.59 22.54 31.87
CA LEU A 182 32.22 23.18 33.13
C LEU A 182 32.23 22.16 34.29
N HIS A 183 31.66 20.97 34.06
CA HIS A 183 31.67 19.88 35.03
C HIS A 183 33.10 19.47 35.39
N SER A 184 33.99 19.39 34.38
CA SER A 184 35.41 19.08 34.60
C SER A 184 36.15 20.15 35.40
N LYS A 185 35.80 21.45 35.24
CA LYS A 185 36.38 22.53 36.05
C LYS A 185 35.90 22.52 37.49
N LEU A 186 34.63 22.20 37.73
CA LEU A 186 34.08 22.09 39.09
C LEU A 186 34.63 20.87 39.84
N THR A 187 34.75 19.72 39.16
CA THR A 187 35.28 18.49 39.78
C THR A 187 36.79 18.52 39.99
N LYS A 188 37.60 19.11 39.08
CA LYS A 188 39.04 19.34 39.34
C LYS A 188 39.31 20.43 40.37
N GLY A 189 38.40 21.38 40.57
CA GLY A 189 38.51 22.42 41.62
C GLY A 189 38.24 21.91 43.03
N SER A 190 37.57 20.76 43.18
CA SER A 190 37.15 20.22 44.50
C SER A 190 38.15 19.24 45.14
N SER A 191 39.27 18.90 44.47
CA SER A 191 40.28 17.98 45.03
C SER A 191 41.54 18.68 45.56
N SER A 192 41.49 19.98 45.83
CA SER A 192 42.59 20.72 46.46
C SER A 192 42.07 21.63 47.56
N GLY A 193 42.02 21.09 48.78
CA GLY A 193 41.92 21.87 50.01
C GLY A 193 40.56 21.81 50.72
N LEU A 194 40.22 20.66 51.31
CA LEU A 194 39.34 20.63 52.48
C LEU A 194 39.96 19.72 53.57
N SER A 195 41.20 20.03 53.95
CA SER A 195 41.73 19.66 55.26
C SER A 195 42.04 20.95 56.02
N SER A 196 41.61 20.98 57.29
CA SER A 196 41.83 22.03 58.29
C SER A 196 41.03 23.33 58.13
N GLN A 197 39.98 23.49 58.94
CA GLN A 197 39.89 24.51 60.01
C GLN A 197 38.42 24.74 60.43
N GLY A 198 38.07 24.40 61.68
CA GLY A 198 36.87 24.96 62.32
C GLY A 198 36.13 24.14 63.38
N GLY A 199 36.67 24.10 64.61
CA GLY A 199 35.86 24.29 65.83
C GLY A 199 35.11 23.11 66.43
N ALA A 200 35.76 22.41 67.37
CA ALA A 200 35.06 21.82 68.52
C ALA A 200 34.71 22.96 69.48
N MET A 201 33.42 23.13 69.80
CA MET A 201 32.96 23.91 70.94
C MET A 201 32.28 22.95 71.91
N ALA A 202 32.60 23.15 73.19
CA ALA A 202 32.06 22.48 74.36
C ALA A 202 30.54 22.64 74.51
#